data_AF-A0A929PTW2-F1
#
_entry.id   AF-A0A929PTW2-F1
#
_cell.length_a   1.000
_cell.length_b   1.000
_cell.length_c   1.000
_cell.angle_alpha   90.00
_cell.angle_beta   90.00
_cell.angle_gamma   90.00
#
_symmetry.space_group_name_H-M   'P 1'
#
loop_
_entity.id
_entity.type
_entity.pdbx_description
1 polymer ?
#
loop_
_entity_poly.entity_id
_entity_poly.type
_entity_poly.pdbx_seq_one_letter_code
_entity_poly.pdbx_strand_id
1 'polypeptide(L)' 'MATSSKALAAPAAQSRFMPLLMAAALGTLIIGFVGFSHIEAVHNAGHDYRHSMAFPCH' A
#
# COMPACT_ATOMS: atom_id res chain seq x y z
N MET A 1 -6.00 -43.41 25.14
CA MET A 1 -6.41 -42.08 24.65
C MET A 1 -5.43 -41.68 23.56
N ALA A 2 -5.79 -41.81 22.28
CA ALA A 2 -4.90 -41.49 21.16
C ALA A 2 -5.21 -40.07 20.66
N THR A 3 -4.25 -39.17 20.74
CA THR A 3 -4.34 -37.81 20.21
C THR A 3 -3.98 -37.82 18.73
N SER A 4 -4.97 -37.54 17.88
CA SER A 4 -4.75 -37.41 16.43
C SER A 4 -4.20 -36.01 16.14
N SER A 5 -2.97 -35.94 15.62
CA SER A 5 -2.34 -34.67 15.23
C SER A 5 -2.78 -34.33 13.81
N LYS A 6 -3.56 -33.26 13.66
CA LYS A 6 -3.89 -32.70 12.34
C LYS A 6 -2.73 -31.81 11.89
N ALA A 7 -2.02 -32.22 10.84
CA ALA A 7 -1.03 -31.35 10.20
C ALA A 7 -1.74 -30.12 9.62
N LEU A 8 -1.31 -28.93 10.04
CA LEU A 8 -1.81 -27.67 9.48
C LEU A 8 -1.21 -27.52 8.08
N ALA A 9 -2.03 -27.65 7.04
CA ALA A 9 -1.58 -27.41 5.68
C ALA A 9 -1.12 -25.95 5.54
N ALA A 10 0.12 -25.75 5.10
CA ALA A 10 0.59 -24.41 4.76
C ALA A 10 -0.29 -23.86 3.62
N PRO A 11 -0.73 -22.59 3.69
CA PRO A 11 -1.47 -22.00 2.60
C PRO A 11 -0.62 -22.07 1.32
N ALA A 12 -1.22 -22.57 0.24
CA ALA A 12 -0.56 -22.62 -1.06
C ALA A 12 -0.08 -21.20 -1.43
N ALA A 13 1.16 -21.07 -1.89
CA ALA A 13 1.71 -19.80 -2.35
C ALA A 13 0.95 -19.34 -3.61
N GLN A 14 -0.09 -18.55 -3.40
CA GLN A 14 -0.83 -17.93 -4.50
C GLN A 14 0.03 -16.85 -5.14
N SER A 15 0.06 -16.79 -6.47
CA SER A 15 0.78 -15.74 -7.19
C SER A 15 0.34 -14.35 -6.71
N ARG A 16 1.31 -13.54 -6.26
CA ARG A 16 1.08 -12.15 -5.84
C ARG A 16 1.41 -11.14 -6.94
N PHE A 17 1.76 -11.60 -8.15
CA PHE A 17 2.21 -10.73 -9.22
C PHE A 17 1.15 -9.69 -9.61
N MET A 18 -0.09 -10.14 -9.85
CA MET A 18 -1.19 -9.25 -10.21
C MET A 18 -1.50 -8.20 -9.12
N PRO A 19 -1.68 -8.57 -7.82
CA PRO A 19 -1.94 -7.56 -6.80
C PRO A 19 -0.76 -6.60 -6.58
N LEU A 20 0.49 -7.06 -6.70
CA LEU A 20 1.67 -6.19 -6.64
C LEU A 20 1.68 -5.17 -7.80
N LEU A 21 1.38 -5.62 -9.02
CA LEU A 21 1.34 -4.76 -10.20
C LEU A 21 0.21 -3.73 -10.08
N MET A 22 -0.96 -4.12 -9.57
CA MET A 22 -2.07 -3.19 -9.30
C MET A 22 -1.71 -2.18 -8.22
N ALA A 23 -1.05 -2.60 -7.14
CA ALA A 23 -0.60 -1.69 -6.09
C ALA A 23 0.42 -0.68 -6.61
N ALA A 24 1.40 -1.13 -7.42
CA ALA A 24 2.39 -0.26 -8.05
C ALA A 24 1.75 0.73 -9.03
N ALA A 25 0.82 0.26 -9.87
CA ALA A 25 0.08 1.11 -10.78
C ALA A 25 -0.74 2.17 -10.02
N LEU A 26 -1.48 1.76 -8.99
CA LEU A 26 -2.26 2.67 -8.16
C LEU A 26 -1.37 3.73 -7.49
N GLY A 27 -0.26 3.33 -6.88
CA GLY A 27 0.67 4.27 -6.26
C GLY A 27 1.24 5.28 -7.25
N THR A 28 1.61 4.81 -8.45
CA THR A 28 2.13 5.67 -9.52
C THR A 28 1.07 6.67 -9.99
N LEU A 29 -0.18 6.24 -10.13
CA LEU A 29 -1.30 7.11 -10.50
C LEU A 29 -1.56 8.19 -9.46
N ILE A 30 -1.56 7.84 -8.17
CA ILE A 30 -1.77 8.81 -7.08
C ILE A 30 -0.66 9.86 -7.08
N ILE A 31 0.61 9.44 -7.16
CA ILE A 31 1.77 10.35 -7.17
C ILE A 31 1.70 11.28 -8.38
N GLY A 32 1.42 10.74 -9.57
CA GLY A 32 1.31 11.53 -10.80
C GLY A 32 0.14 12.51 -10.75
N PHE A 33 -1.04 12.06 -10.31
CA PHE A 33 -2.23 12.90 -10.23
C PHE A 33 -2.04 14.06 -9.26
N VAL A 34 -1.63 13.78 -8.02
CA VAL A 34 -1.47 14.80 -6.98
C VAL A 34 -0.29 15.73 -7.30
N GLY A 35 0.83 15.18 -7.77
CA GLY A 35 2.04 15.93 -8.07
C GLY A 35 1.94 16.88 -9.27
N PHE A 36 1.08 16.59 -10.25
CA PHE A 36 0.89 17.44 -11.44
C PHE A 36 -0.52 18.04 -11.55
N SER A 37 -1.30 17.99 -10.48
CA SER A 37 -2.64 18.57 -10.45
C SER A 37 -2.60 20.09 -10.64
N HIS A 38 -3.39 20.61 -11.58
CA HIS A 38 -3.69 22.03 -11.70
C HIS A 38 -4.68 22.53 -10.62
N ILE A 39 -5.29 21.62 -9.87
CA ILE A 39 -6.15 21.97 -8.74
C ILE A 39 -5.24 22.19 -7.53
N GLU A 40 -5.06 23.46 -7.16
CA GLU A 40 -4.25 23.96 -6.04
C GLU A 40 -4.44 23.13 -4.77
N ALA A 41 -5.70 22.85 -4.40
CA ALA A 41 -6.05 22.12 -3.19
C ALA A 41 -5.51 20.68 -3.17
N VAL A 42 -5.54 20.00 -4.32
CA VAL A 42 -5.06 18.61 -4.43
C VAL A 42 -3.53 18.59 -4.35
N HIS A 43 -2.85 19.48 -5.09
CA HIS A 43 -1.39 19.57 -5.09
C HIS A 43 -0.86 19.92 -3.69
N ASN A 44 -1.50 20.90 -3.03
CA ASN A 44 -1.15 21.30 -1.66
C ASN A 44 -1.37 20.17 -0.66
N ALA A 45 -2.46 19.41 -0.76
CA ALA A 45 -2.66 18.24 0.10
C ALA A 45 -1.53 17.20 -0.03
N GLY A 46 -0.99 17.00 -1.24
CA GLY A 46 0.19 16.16 -1.45
C GLY A 46 1.45 16.71 -0.80
N HIS A 47 1.64 18.03 -0.87
CA HIS A 47 2.74 18.71 -0.19
C HIS A 47 2.60 18.65 1.34
N ASP A 48 1.42 18.86 1.89
CA ASP A 48 1.17 18.82 3.33
C ASP A 48 1.36 17.40 3.89
N TYR A 49 0.95 16.38 3.13
CA TYR A 49 1.16 14.98 3.51
C TYR A 49 2.65 14.64 3.62
N ARG A 50 3.50 15.00 2.64
CA ARG A 50 4.95 14.74 2.73
C ARG A 50 5.60 15.50 3.90
N HIS A 51 5.09 16.69 4.26
CA HIS A 51 5.57 17.44 5.42
C HIS A 51 5.13 16.76 6.73
N SER A 52 3.96 16.12 6.76
CA SER A 52 3.45 15.34 7.90
C SER A 52 4.14 13.97 8.06
N MET A 53 4.75 13.44 7.00
CA MET A 53 5.46 12.15 7.02
C MET A 53 6.89 12.25 7.59
N ALA A 54 7.40 13.47 7.83
CA ALA A 54 8.63 13.73 8.57
C ALA A 54 8.35 13.67 10.09
N PHE A 55 8.16 12.47 10.65
CA PHE A 55 7.93 12.26 12.09
C PHE A 55 9.19 12.56 12.94
N PRO A 56 9.09 13.02 14.22
CA PRO A 56 8.06 12.59 15.19
C PRO A 56 7.41 13.67 16.10
N CYS A 57 6.30 13.30 16.74
CA CYS A 57 5.91 13.86 18.04
C CYS A 57 5.23 12.80 18.94
N HIS A 58 6.10 12.05 19.63
CA HIS A 58 5.89 11.09 20.75
C HIS A 58 4.97 9.89 20.51
#